data_AF-A0AAW0JMQ6-F1
#
_entry.id   AF-A0AAW0JMQ6-F1
#
_cell.length_a   1.000
_cell.length_b   1.000
_cell.length_c   1.000
_cell.angle_alpha   90.00
_cell.angle_beta   90.00
_cell.angle_gamma   90.00
#
_symmetry.space_group_name_H-M   'P 1'
#
loop_
_entity.id
_entity.type
_entity.pdbx_description
1 polymer ?
#
loop_
_entity_poly.entity_id
_entity_poly.type
_entity_poly.pdbx_seq_one_letter_code
_entity_poly.pdbx_strand_id
1 'polypeptide(L)' 'MEDKLDEEISALDRLDLNDLEVLRERRLQQMKKMAEKRSRWISLDHGEYTEIFSEKDFFSTIKAKNGTSSSQCFEFCSY' A
#
# COMPACT_ATOMS: atom_id res chain seq x y z
N MET A 1 10.88 -0.05 34.05
CA MET A 1 11.23 -0.42 32.65
C MET A 1 10.96 -1.90 32.46
N GLU A 2 11.41 -2.73 33.40
CA GLU A 2 11.05 -4.15 33.54
C GLU A 2 9.53 -4.37 33.69
N ASP A 3 8.85 -3.57 34.51
CA ASP A 3 7.41 -3.73 34.76
C ASP A 3 6.53 -3.66 33.49
N LYS A 4 6.93 -2.84 32.50
CA LYS A 4 6.20 -2.75 31.23
C LYS A 4 6.36 -4.02 30.38
N LEU A 5 7.53 -4.64 30.46
CA LEU A 5 7.81 -5.88 29.75
C LEU A 5 7.03 -7.03 30.38
N ASP A 6 6.95 -7.08 31.72
CA ASP A 6 6.18 -8.09 32.45
C ASP A 6 4.66 -7.96 32.21
N GLU A 7 4.16 -6.73 32.05
CA GLU A 7 2.78 -6.47 31.64
C GLU A 7 2.49 -6.98 30.22
N GLU A 8 3.39 -6.75 29.27
CA GLU A 8 3.24 -7.26 27.89
C GLU A 8 3.30 -8.80 27.83
N ILE A 9 4.20 -9.43 28.60
CA ILE A 9 4.28 -10.89 28.72
C ILE A 9 2.99 -11.45 29.32
N SER A 10 2.51 -10.85 30.41
CA SER A 10 1.25 -11.25 31.05
C SER A 10 0.03 -11.07 30.14
N ALA A 11 0.04 -10.07 29.26
CA ALA A 11 -1.01 -9.86 28.28
C ALA A 11 -0.98 -10.91 27.17
N LEU A 12 0.22 -11.33 26.74
CA LEU A 12 0.40 -12.41 25.76
C LEU A 12 -0.09 -13.76 26.29
N ASP A 13 0.19 -14.07 27.56
CA ASP A 13 -0.25 -15.32 28.18
C ASP A 13 -1.77 -15.40 28.39
N ARG A 14 -2.46 -14.25 28.39
CA ARG A 14 -3.92 -14.15 28.51
C ARG A 14 -4.66 -14.20 27.18
N LEU A 15 -3.95 -14.19 26.04
CA LEU A 15 -4.58 -14.31 24.73
C LEU A 15 -5.29 -15.65 24.61
N ASP A 16 -6.59 -15.62 24.38
CA ASP A 16 -7.36 -16.82 24.14
C ASP A 16 -7.37 -17.19 22.64
N LEU A 17 -7.95 -18.36 22.33
CA LEU A 17 -8.07 -18.82 20.95
C LEU A 17 -8.94 -17.91 20.07
N ASN A 18 -9.89 -17.18 20.65
CA ASN A 18 -10.78 -16.28 19.92
C ASN A 18 -10.03 -15.01 19.50
N ASP A 19 -9.22 -14.44 20.40
CA ASP A 19 -8.40 -13.26 20.13
C ASP A 19 -7.40 -13.54 19.00
N LEU A 20 -6.81 -14.73 18.99
CA LEU A 20 -5.92 -15.17 17.91
C LEU A 20 -6.65 -15.30 16.57
N GLU A 21 -7.88 -15.82 16.56
CA GLU A 21 -8.67 -15.94 15.33
C GLU A 21 -9.11 -14.56 14.81
N VAL A 22 -9.52 -13.64 15.69
CA VAL A 22 -9.81 -12.25 15.33
C VAL A 22 -8.57 -11.56 14.75
N LEU A 23 -7.40 -11.77 15.35
CA LEU A 23 -6.13 -11.22 14.85
C LEU A 23 -5.80 -11.77 13.45
N ARG A 24 -6.01 -13.08 13.25
CA ARG A 24 -5.81 -13.74 11.96
C ARG A 24 -6.75 -13.16 10.90
N GLU A 25 -8.03 -13.04 11.20
CA GLU A 25 -9.02 -12.50 10.28
C GLU A 25 -8.67 -11.05 9.91
N ARG A 26 -8.32 -10.22 10.89
CA ARG A 26 -7.91 -8.83 10.66
C ARG A 26 -6.71 -8.75 9.71
N ARG A 27 -5.68 -9.58 9.91
CA ARG A 27 -4.51 -9.63 9.03
C ARG A 27 -4.88 -10.08 7.62
N LEU A 28 -5.71 -11.11 7.48
CA LEU A 28 -6.21 -11.58 6.19
C LEU A 28 -6.99 -10.49 5.44
N GLN A 29 -7.89 -9.78 6.12
CA GLN A 29 -8.64 -8.69 5.53
C GLN A 29 -7.73 -7.54 5.09
N GLN A 30 -6.70 -7.19 5.88
CA GLN A 30 -5.71 -6.19 5.49
C GLN A 30 -4.92 -6.61 4.25
N MET A 31 -4.46 -7.87 4.20
CA MET A 31 -3.75 -8.42 3.03
C MET A 31 -4.62 -8.41 1.79
N LYS A 32 -5.90 -8.81 1.89
CA LYS A 32 -6.85 -8.76 0.77
C LYS A 32 -7.05 -7.34 0.25
N LYS A 33 -7.31 -6.38 1.14
CA LYS A 33 -7.44 -4.95 0.77
C LYS A 33 -6.18 -4.40 0.10
N MET A 34 -5.00 -4.76 0.59
CA MET A 34 -3.73 -4.37 -0.03
C MET A 34 -3.52 -5.02 -1.40
N ALA A 35 -3.89 -6.29 -1.57
CA ALA A 35 -3.81 -6.98 -2.84
C ALA A 35 -4.74 -6.35 -3.89
N GLU A 36 -5.98 -6.02 -3.52
CA GLU A 36 -6.92 -5.30 -4.38
C GLU A 36 -6.40 -3.93 -4.79
N LYS A 37 -5.85 -3.16 -3.83
CA LYS A 37 -5.23 -1.86 -4.09
C LYS A 37 -4.04 -1.99 -5.05
N ARG A 38 -3.18 -2.98 -4.84
CA ARG A 38 -2.03 -3.26 -5.72
C ARG A 38 -2.49 -3.67 -7.13
N SER A 39 -3.49 -4.54 -7.24
CA SER A 39 -4.04 -4.96 -8.54
C SER A 39 -4.62 -3.77 -9.31
N ARG A 40 -5.35 -2.88 -8.61
CA ARG A 40 -5.83 -1.62 -9.22
C ARG A 40 -4.67 -0.75 -9.71
N TRP A 41 -3.61 -0.61 -8.92
CA TRP A 41 -2.44 0.16 -9.35
C TRP A 41 -1.77 -0.43 -10.58
N ILE A 42 -1.60 -1.75 -10.64
CA ILE A 42 -1.05 -2.42 -11.82
C ILE A 42 -1.95 -2.20 -13.05
N SER A 43 -3.28 -2.26 -12.90
CA SER A 43 -4.21 -1.99 -14.01
C SER A 43 -4.16 -0.54 -14.53
N LEU A 44 -3.64 0.36 -13.70
CA LEU A 44 -3.39 1.76 -14.04
C LEU A 44 -1.95 1.99 -14.51
N ASP A 45 -1.23 0.92 -14.86
CA ASP A 45 0.13 0.99 -15.40
C ASP A 45 1.15 1.55 -14.39
N HIS A 46 0.88 1.38 -13.09
CA HIS A 46 1.88 1.67 -12.05
C HIS A 46 2.81 0.48 -11.84
N GLY A 47 4.08 0.76 -11.58
CA GLY A 47 5.12 -0.24 -11.33
C GLY A 47 6.07 -0.45 -12.50
N GLU A 48 5.80 0.21 -13.62
CA GLU A 48 6.70 0.30 -14.77
C GLU A 48 7.30 1.71 -14.88
N TYR A 49 8.51 1.78 -15.43
CA TYR A 49 9.16 3.03 -15.79
C TYR A 49 8.98 3.26 -17.28
N THR A 50 8.40 4.40 -17.64
CA THR A 50 8.14 4.77 -19.04
C THR A 50 8.73 6.14 -19.32
N GLU A 51 9.52 6.23 -20.38
CA GLU A 51 10.09 7.50 -20.83
C GLU A 51 9.09 8.26 -21.72
N ILE A 52 8.92 9.55 -21.45
CA ILE A 52 8.06 10.44 -22.22
C ILE A 52 8.94 11.53 -22.83
N PHE A 53 9.10 11.49 -24.15
CA PHE A 53 10.02 12.39 -24.86
C PHE A 53 9.39 13.74 -25.23
N SER A 54 8.07 13.85 -25.24
CA SER A 54 7.37 15.08 -25.64
C SER A 54 6.48 15.63 -24.53
N GLU A 55 6.47 16.95 -24.40
CA GLU A 55 5.62 17.65 -23.42
C GLU A 55 4.12 17.42 -23.69
N LYS A 56 3.74 17.25 -24.95
CA LYS A 56 2.36 16.97 -25.35
C LYS A 56 1.89 15.60 -24.82
N ASP A 57 2.75 14.59 -24.89
CA ASP A 57 2.43 13.25 -24.39
C ASP A 57 2.42 13.21 -22.86
N PHE A 58 3.23 14.04 -22.22
CA PHE A 58 3.23 14.23 -20.77
C PHE A 58 1.87 14.74 -20.26
N PHE A 59 1.34 15.83 -20.85
CA PHE A 59 0.03 16.35 -20.47
C PHE A 59 -1.12 15.39 -20.78
N SER A 60 -1.01 14.65 -21.88
CA SER A 60 -2.00 13.63 -22.25
C SER A 60 -2.05 12.49 -21.22
N THR A 61 -0.87 12.05 -20.77
CA THR A 61 -0.71 11.03 -19.71
C THR A 61 -1.29 11.50 -18.39
N ILE A 62 -0.93 12.71 -17.93
CA ILE A 62 -1.46 13.28 -16.68
C ILE A 62 -2.98 13.39 -16.74
N LYS A 63 -3.53 13.89 -17.85
CA LYS A 63 -4.98 14.08 -17.99
C LYS A 63 -5.76 12.77 -17.90
N ALA A 64 -5.22 11.69 -18.47
CA ALA A 64 -5.81 10.36 -18.38
C ALA A 64 -5.80 9.81 -16.94
N LYS A 65 -4.84 10.23 -16.11
CA LYS A 65 -4.62 9.69 -14.76
C LYS A 65 -5.16 10.59 -13.64
N ASN A 66 -5.52 11.84 -13.91
CA ASN A 66 -6.07 12.80 -12.93
C ASN A 66 -7.34 12.35 -12.19
N GLY A 67 -8.04 11.33 -12.69
CA GLY A 67 -9.23 10.76 -12.03
C GLY A 67 -8.91 9.64 -11.02
N THR A 68 -7.65 9.25 -10.86
CA THR A 68 -7.28 8.12 -10.00
C THR A 68 -6.76 8.59 -8.64
N SER A 69 -7.19 7.93 -7.57
CA SER A 69 -6.75 8.20 -6.19
C SER A 69 -5.30 7.74 -5.89
N SER A 70 -4.47 7.62 -6.92
CA SER A 70 -3.08 7.16 -6.84
C SER A 70 -2.14 8.25 -7.33
N SER A 71 -1.07 8.50 -6.57
CA SER A 71 -0.01 9.44 -6.95
C SER A 71 0.84 8.84 -8.08
N GLN A 72 1.21 9.66 -9.06
CA GLN A 72 2.15 9.29 -10.11
C GLN A 72 3.44 10.08 -9.92
N CYS A 73 4.58 9.39 -9.99
CA CYS A 73 5.90 10.01 -9.88
C CYS A 73 6.43 10.31 -11.27
N PHE A 74 6.92 11.51 -11.48
CA PHE A 74 7.58 11.93 -12.71
C PHE A 74 8.98 12.44 -12.37
N GLU A 75 9.97 11.98 -13.14
CA GLU A 75 11.35 12.45 -13.05
C GLU A 75 11.68 13.20 -14.34
N PHE A 76 12.15 14.44 -14.22
CA PHE A 76 12.55 15.24 -15.36
C PHE A 76 14.04 15.05 -15.61
N CYS A 77 14.38 14.35 -16.69
CA CYS A 77 15.75 14.26 -17.16
C CYS A 77 16.14 15.56 -17.88
N SER A 78 16.86 16.44 -17.17
CA SER A 78 17.56 17.56 -17.78
C SER A 78 18.90 17.08 -18.34
N TYR A 79 19.14 17.32 -19.62
CA TYR A 79 20.47 17.15 -20.24
C TYR A 79 21.41 18.30 -19.86
#